data_AF-A0A523H9M8-F1
#
_entry.id   AF-A0A523H9M8-F1
#
_cell.length_a   1.000
_cell.length_b   1.000
_cell.length_c   1.000
_cell.angle_alpha   90.00
_cell.angle_beta   90.00
_cell.angle_gamma   90.00
#
_symmetry.space_group_name_H-M   'P 1'
#
loop_
_entity.id
_entity.type
_entity.pdbx_description
1 polymer ?
#
loop_
_entity_poly.entity_id
_entity_poly.type
_entity_poly.pdbx_seq_one_letter_code
_entity_poly.pdbx_strand_id
1 'polypeptide(L)'
;MRQIVIFPALATLMTFLPCYAQNILTEIKDILPKEIKVEGFRLHRNQEVEIEAVGFRPRKHGAILSQAWILNAETRDLVWELEDANVNNRGRRLAEFDDQVSLPKGSYEVYYSTFRHSRFGNKEGLGDFIERMFREIFNEDEEDEYEDYEEHRRDWKECKIVVRGHGTRCKKNEIEEFRNVFNENAFVSMIGLRDDEYLQKGFQVDKTVDIQIYALGEARRDGTFDYGWIMNTETHEKVWKFNYLDSAPAGGGKKNRYIDETITLQPGQYVAFFVTDDSHSYGRWNDAPPYDPSFWGLTVKPVNPSDSKYVKDYDFERVSEKNVIVKINRLRDNEFKSEGFTCKKALKVHIYAIGEGQRREMFDYGWIVDAKSHKKIWEMNFRNTEHAGGGDKNRLFDDHIKLKKGSYIVYYVTDGSHSYWDWNTAAPHDQENWGITLSVADADFKSGDISEYNEKRDSNILAKIVRVRDYEQERERFTLQKDSEVRIYAIGEGDQGTMYDYGWIEDADTRQVVWEMTYRRTEHAGGGSKNRLFDDTIFLEKGDYIVYYETDGSHSFSDWNTAQPYDPMNWGITISLVD
;
A
#
# COMPACT_ATOMS: atom_id res chain seq x y z
N MET A 1 104.80 -3.27 -0.33
CA MET A 1 104.22 -4.23 -1.30
C MET A 1 102.85 -4.65 -0.76
N ARG A 2 101.81 -4.48 -1.58
CA ARG A 2 100.39 -4.41 -1.22
C ARG A 2 99.85 -5.72 -0.63
N GLN A 3 99.19 -5.64 0.53
CA GLN A 3 98.29 -6.69 1.03
C GLN A 3 96.94 -6.56 0.31
N ILE A 4 96.54 -7.63 -0.36
CA ILE A 4 95.27 -7.76 -1.08
C ILE A 4 94.21 -8.16 -0.05
N VAL A 5 93.21 -7.29 0.13
CA VAL A 5 91.98 -7.55 0.88
C VAL A 5 91.00 -8.26 -0.07
N ILE A 6 90.61 -9.49 0.27
CA ILE A 6 89.54 -10.22 -0.42
C ILE A 6 88.25 -9.99 0.36
N PHE A 7 87.31 -9.25 -0.22
CA PHE A 7 85.92 -9.16 0.26
C PHE A 7 85.15 -10.42 -0.17
N PRO A 8 84.38 -11.08 0.71
CA PRO A 8 83.39 -12.06 0.27
C PRO A 8 82.17 -11.32 -0.28
N ALA A 9 81.82 -11.64 -1.53
CA ALA A 9 80.58 -11.19 -2.16
C ALA A 9 79.39 -11.85 -1.47
N LEU A 10 78.57 -11.03 -0.80
CA LEU A 10 77.27 -11.43 -0.28
C LEU A 10 76.32 -11.61 -1.48
N ALA A 11 76.04 -12.86 -1.85
CA ALA A 11 75.03 -13.17 -2.86
C ALA A 11 73.64 -12.92 -2.26
N THR A 12 73.03 -11.79 -2.61
CA THR A 12 71.62 -11.51 -2.31
C THR A 12 70.78 -12.50 -3.11
N LEU A 13 70.27 -13.53 -2.44
CA LEU A 13 69.30 -14.47 -3.00
C LEU A 13 67.99 -13.72 -3.20
N MET A 14 67.76 -13.19 -4.40
CA MET A 14 66.44 -12.72 -4.83
C MET A 14 65.51 -13.93 -4.85
N THR A 15 64.68 -14.08 -3.81
CA THR A 15 63.53 -14.96 -3.85
C THR A 15 62.55 -14.41 -4.87
N PHE A 16 62.58 -14.95 -6.09
CA PHE A 16 61.48 -14.83 -7.03
C PHE A 16 60.27 -15.53 -6.40
N LEU A 17 59.35 -14.75 -5.82
CA LEU A 17 57.98 -15.21 -5.63
C LEU A 17 57.42 -15.51 -7.02
N PRO A 18 57.02 -16.75 -7.33
CA PRO A 18 56.30 -17.01 -8.57
C PRO A 18 54.99 -16.21 -8.53
N CYS A 19 54.90 -15.19 -9.37
CA CYS A 19 53.63 -14.55 -9.71
C CYS A 19 52.84 -15.59 -10.52
N TYR A 20 52.11 -16.45 -9.81
CA TYR A 20 51.14 -17.35 -10.43
C TYR A 20 50.06 -16.47 -11.06
N ALA A 21 49.84 -16.60 -12.36
CA ALA A 21 48.74 -15.92 -13.05
C ALA A 21 47.43 -16.21 -12.30
N GLN A 22 46.79 -15.17 -11.76
CA GLN A 22 45.47 -15.32 -11.15
C GLN A 22 44.45 -15.66 -12.23
N ASN A 23 43.57 -16.62 -11.95
CA ASN A 23 42.52 -17.00 -12.90
C ASN A 23 41.41 -15.95 -12.88
N ILE A 24 40.80 -15.68 -14.03
CA ILE A 24 39.58 -14.86 -14.10
C ILE A 24 38.44 -15.66 -13.47
N LEU A 25 37.95 -15.18 -12.33
CA LEU A 25 36.80 -15.75 -11.62
C LEU A 25 35.50 -15.36 -12.30
N THR A 26 35.38 -14.11 -12.74
CA THR A 26 34.28 -13.64 -13.57
C THR A 26 34.66 -12.40 -14.38
N GLU A 27 33.92 -12.17 -15.46
CA GLU A 27 34.02 -11.00 -16.33
C GLU A 27 32.60 -10.62 -16.80
N ILE A 28 32.23 -9.36 -16.59
CA ILE A 28 31.06 -8.74 -17.21
C ILE A 28 31.56 -7.66 -18.16
N LYS A 29 31.09 -7.71 -19.41
CA LYS A 29 31.41 -6.76 -20.48
C LYS A 29 30.24 -6.64 -21.46
N ASP A 30 30.44 -5.83 -22.50
CA ASP A 30 29.45 -5.61 -23.57
C ASP A 30 28.08 -5.23 -22.98
N ILE A 31 28.06 -4.37 -21.96
CA ILE A 31 26.84 -3.93 -21.30
C ILE A 31 26.23 -2.74 -22.05
N LEU A 32 24.93 -2.81 -22.30
CA LEU A 32 24.17 -1.78 -22.97
C LEU A 32 23.75 -0.69 -21.97
N PRO A 33 23.41 0.51 -22.42
CA PRO A 33 22.73 1.52 -21.61
C PRO A 33 21.43 0.99 -20.98
N LYS A 34 21.13 1.43 -19.74
CA LYS A 34 19.96 0.99 -18.95
C LYS A 34 19.89 -0.56 -18.82
N GLU A 35 21.04 -1.21 -18.71
CA GLU A 35 21.14 -2.65 -18.49
C GLU A 35 21.79 -2.94 -17.13
N ILE A 36 21.37 -4.03 -16.50
CA ILE A 36 22.05 -4.64 -15.37
C ILE A 36 22.40 -6.09 -15.71
N LYS A 37 23.65 -6.48 -15.45
CA LYS A 37 24.14 -7.86 -15.59
C LYS A 37 24.65 -8.37 -14.26
N VAL A 38 24.49 -9.67 -14.07
CA VAL A 38 24.99 -10.40 -12.90
C VAL A 38 25.77 -11.62 -13.34
N GLU A 39 26.93 -11.83 -12.73
CA GLU A 39 27.72 -13.07 -12.81
C GLU A 39 28.10 -13.51 -11.39
N GLY A 40 28.73 -14.67 -11.22
CA GLY A 40 29.09 -15.15 -9.89
C GLY A 40 30.32 -16.05 -9.85
N PHE A 41 30.89 -16.18 -8.67
CA PHE A 41 32.04 -17.04 -8.41
C PHE A 41 32.02 -17.61 -6.99
N ARG A 42 32.75 -18.72 -6.79
CA ARG A 42 32.98 -19.35 -5.47
C ARG A 42 34.46 -19.34 -5.11
N LEU A 43 34.75 -18.94 -3.89
CA LEU A 43 36.08 -19.03 -3.29
C LEU A 43 36.14 -20.24 -2.36
N HIS A 44 37.18 -21.06 -2.50
CA HIS A 44 37.38 -22.27 -1.69
C HIS A 44 38.14 -22.02 -0.40
N ARG A 45 38.71 -20.82 -0.24
CA ARG A 45 39.46 -20.34 0.92
C ARG A 45 39.40 -18.82 0.98
N ASN A 46 39.67 -18.28 2.16
CA ASN A 46 39.90 -16.85 2.34
C ASN A 46 41.10 -16.43 1.49
N GLN A 47 40.95 -15.34 0.75
CA GLN A 47 42.00 -14.79 -0.11
C GLN A 47 41.69 -13.35 -0.50
N GLU A 48 42.71 -12.68 -1.00
CA GLU A 48 42.55 -11.42 -1.72
C GLU A 48 42.12 -11.70 -3.15
N VAL A 49 41.17 -10.91 -3.66
CA VAL A 49 40.77 -10.91 -5.06
C VAL A 49 41.11 -9.58 -5.69
N GLU A 50 41.58 -9.61 -6.93
CA GLU A 50 41.87 -8.43 -7.73
C GLU A 50 40.64 -8.05 -8.54
N ILE A 51 40.30 -6.77 -8.56
CA ILE A 51 39.15 -6.22 -9.28
C ILE A 51 39.66 -5.15 -10.23
N GLU A 52 39.38 -5.34 -11.52
CA GLU A 52 39.59 -4.36 -12.57
C GLU A 52 38.21 -3.92 -13.08
N ALA A 53 37.93 -2.63 -13.12
CA ALA A 53 36.67 -2.11 -13.63
C ALA A 53 36.87 -0.86 -14.50
N VAL A 54 35.99 -0.69 -15.49
CA VAL A 54 35.96 0.48 -16.36
C VAL A 54 34.56 1.05 -16.33
N GLY A 55 34.40 2.27 -15.80
CA GLY A 55 33.11 2.94 -15.66
C GLY A 55 32.94 4.14 -16.61
N PHE A 56 31.70 4.41 -17.01
CA PHE A 56 31.36 5.55 -17.86
C PHE A 56 31.18 6.83 -17.03
N ARG A 57 31.83 7.92 -17.45
CA ARG A 57 31.83 9.21 -16.76
C ARG A 57 31.81 10.37 -17.77
N PRO A 58 30.63 10.92 -18.11
CA PRO A 58 30.56 12.02 -19.07
C PRO A 58 31.02 13.35 -18.46
N ARG A 59 31.66 14.16 -19.31
CA ARG A 59 32.37 15.39 -18.95
C ARG A 59 31.49 16.50 -18.35
N LYS A 60 30.19 16.52 -18.65
CA LYS A 60 29.26 17.60 -18.22
C LYS A 60 28.71 17.42 -16.79
N HIS A 61 28.68 16.20 -16.25
CA HIS A 61 27.93 15.92 -15.01
C HIS A 61 28.80 15.47 -13.83
N GLY A 62 30.09 15.21 -14.03
CA GLY A 62 31.04 14.86 -12.96
C GLY A 62 30.81 13.51 -12.28
N ALA A 63 29.59 12.95 -12.38
CA ALA A 63 29.15 11.66 -11.85
C ALA A 63 29.52 10.50 -12.77
N ILE A 64 29.86 9.36 -12.17
CA ILE A 64 29.99 8.08 -12.87
C ILE A 64 28.57 7.56 -13.12
N LEU A 65 28.22 7.27 -14.37
CA LEU A 65 26.88 6.79 -14.76
C LEU A 65 26.76 5.27 -14.72
N SER A 66 27.86 4.56 -14.46
CA SER A 66 27.87 3.12 -14.27
C SER A 66 28.21 2.75 -12.83
N GLN A 67 27.62 1.66 -12.35
CA GLN A 67 27.90 1.10 -11.04
C GLN A 67 28.33 -0.34 -11.20
N ALA A 68 29.26 -0.77 -10.36
CA ALA A 68 29.58 -2.18 -10.22
C ALA A 68 29.78 -2.48 -8.75
N TRP A 69 29.38 -3.67 -8.32
CA TRP A 69 29.49 -4.07 -6.92
C TRP A 69 29.55 -5.58 -6.79
N ILE A 70 29.98 -6.05 -5.62
CA ILE A 70 30.05 -7.45 -5.26
C ILE A 70 29.24 -7.68 -3.98
N LEU A 71 28.34 -8.65 -4.01
CA LEU A 71 27.62 -9.13 -2.84
C LEU A 71 28.16 -10.48 -2.38
N ASN A 72 28.23 -10.68 -1.07
CA ASN A 72 28.31 -12.02 -0.50
C ASN A 72 26.94 -12.71 -0.66
N ALA A 73 26.90 -13.84 -1.35
CA ALA A 73 25.64 -14.54 -1.62
C ALA A 73 24.95 -15.08 -0.35
N GLU A 74 25.73 -15.43 0.67
CA GLU A 74 25.26 -16.10 1.90
C GLU A 74 24.73 -15.10 2.93
N THR A 75 25.28 -13.88 2.95
CA THR A 75 24.89 -12.83 3.91
C THR A 75 24.16 -11.66 3.27
N ARG A 76 24.24 -11.52 1.93
CA ARG A 76 23.81 -10.35 1.13
C ARG A 76 24.59 -9.06 1.43
N ASP A 77 25.69 -9.15 2.19
CA ASP A 77 26.52 -7.98 2.46
C ASP A 77 27.17 -7.45 1.18
N LEU A 78 27.17 -6.11 1.04
CA LEU A 78 27.98 -5.41 0.07
C LEU A 78 29.46 -5.48 0.49
N VAL A 79 30.26 -6.25 -0.24
CA VAL A 79 31.68 -6.46 0.08
C VAL A 79 32.63 -5.59 -0.73
N TRP A 80 32.13 -5.01 -1.84
CA TRP A 80 32.88 -4.07 -2.67
C TRP A 80 31.94 -3.24 -3.54
N GLU A 81 32.23 -1.96 -3.74
CA GLU A 81 31.54 -1.09 -4.69
C GLU A 81 32.52 -0.21 -5.50
N LEU A 82 32.19 0.03 -6.77
CA LEU A 82 33.00 0.81 -7.70
C LEU A 82 33.19 2.27 -7.25
N GLU A 83 32.20 2.83 -6.54
CA GLU A 83 32.24 4.24 -6.13
C GLU A 83 33.38 4.53 -5.14
N ASP A 84 33.68 3.56 -4.27
CA ASP A 84 34.75 3.65 -3.27
C ASP A 84 36.10 3.15 -3.80
N ALA A 85 36.14 2.62 -5.03
CA ALA A 85 37.34 2.02 -5.62
C ALA A 85 38.41 3.04 -6.03
N ASN A 86 39.66 2.61 -6.00
CA ASN A 86 40.81 3.44 -6.40
C ASN A 86 40.81 3.72 -7.91
N VAL A 87 40.81 5.00 -8.27
CA VAL A 87 40.85 5.44 -9.68
C VAL A 87 42.29 5.47 -10.17
N ASN A 88 42.64 4.61 -11.13
CA ASN A 88 43.99 4.55 -11.69
C ASN A 88 44.17 5.45 -12.91
N ASN A 89 43.14 5.54 -13.75
CA ASN A 89 43.18 6.38 -14.93
C ASN A 89 41.86 7.14 -15.13
N ARG A 90 41.98 8.43 -15.45
CA ARG A 90 40.84 9.31 -15.71
C ARG A 90 40.88 9.75 -17.17
N GLY A 91 40.25 8.96 -18.02
CA GLY A 91 39.97 9.33 -19.39
C GLY A 91 38.94 10.45 -19.48
N ARG A 92 38.71 10.95 -20.71
CA ARG A 92 37.73 12.02 -20.97
C ARG A 92 36.28 11.58 -20.73
N ARG A 93 35.98 10.29 -20.91
CA ARG A 93 34.63 9.70 -20.85
C ARG A 93 34.57 8.39 -20.06
N LEU A 94 35.72 7.79 -19.76
CA LEU A 94 35.85 6.53 -19.03
C LEU A 94 36.79 6.74 -17.85
N ALA A 95 36.54 6.00 -16.76
CA ALA A 95 37.43 5.89 -15.63
C ALA A 95 37.81 4.42 -15.44
N GLU A 96 39.09 4.15 -15.27
CA GLU A 96 39.61 2.81 -15.00
C GLU A 96 39.97 2.72 -13.52
N PHE A 97 39.63 1.59 -12.93
CA PHE A 97 39.76 1.29 -11.52
C PHE A 97 40.48 -0.05 -11.39
N ASP A 98 41.48 -0.12 -10.52
CA ASP A 98 42.01 -1.39 -10.05
C ASP A 98 42.04 -1.35 -8.53
N ASP A 99 41.54 -2.42 -7.93
CA ASP A 99 41.38 -2.53 -6.49
C ASP A 99 41.59 -3.97 -6.02
N GLN A 100 41.76 -4.14 -4.72
CA GLN A 100 41.93 -5.44 -4.08
C GLN A 100 41.08 -5.53 -2.82
N VAL A 101 40.37 -6.64 -2.66
CA VAL A 101 39.53 -6.89 -1.48
C VAL A 101 39.77 -8.28 -0.92
N SER A 102 39.93 -8.37 0.40
CA SER A 102 40.08 -9.64 1.11
C SER A 102 38.70 -10.26 1.36
N LEU A 103 38.40 -11.36 0.69
CA LEU A 103 37.13 -12.06 0.79
C LEU A 103 37.28 -13.41 1.51
N PRO A 104 36.36 -13.76 2.43
CA PRO A 104 36.34 -15.10 3.01
C PRO A 104 35.99 -16.18 1.96
N LYS A 105 36.20 -17.45 2.33
CA LYS A 105 35.60 -18.57 1.60
C LYS A 105 34.08 -18.35 1.53
N GLY A 106 33.50 -18.49 0.35
CA GLY A 106 32.07 -18.26 0.15
C GLY A 106 31.69 -18.16 -1.33
N SER A 107 30.42 -17.85 -1.56
CA SER A 107 29.85 -17.58 -2.89
C SER A 107 29.57 -16.09 -3.05
N TYR A 108 29.79 -15.55 -4.25
CA TYR A 108 29.71 -14.11 -4.50
C TYR A 108 28.99 -13.82 -5.82
N GLU A 109 28.18 -12.76 -5.80
CA GLU A 109 27.52 -12.19 -6.97
C GLU A 109 28.23 -10.89 -7.37
N VAL A 110 28.53 -10.74 -8.64
CA VAL A 110 29.13 -9.53 -9.21
C VAL A 110 28.10 -8.89 -10.12
N TYR A 111 27.82 -7.62 -9.87
CA TYR A 111 26.85 -6.83 -10.61
C TYR A 111 27.54 -5.71 -11.37
N TYR A 112 26.99 -5.40 -12.53
CA TYR A 112 27.34 -4.20 -13.29
C TYR A 112 26.06 -3.59 -13.85
N SER A 113 25.86 -2.29 -13.61
CA SER A 113 24.70 -1.49 -14.04
C SER A 113 25.16 -0.24 -14.79
N THR A 114 24.43 0.13 -15.85
CA THR A 114 24.62 1.37 -16.62
C THR A 114 23.48 2.37 -16.44
N PHE A 115 22.59 2.13 -15.48
CA PHE A 115 21.56 3.10 -15.11
C PHE A 115 22.18 4.34 -14.48
N ARG A 116 21.69 5.53 -14.85
CA ARG A 116 22.26 6.80 -14.39
C ARG A 116 22.13 6.93 -12.87
N HIS A 117 23.26 7.05 -12.18
CA HIS A 117 23.28 7.36 -10.76
C HIS A 117 23.42 8.86 -10.52
N SER A 118 22.41 9.51 -9.92
CA SER A 118 22.47 10.93 -9.54
C SER A 118 22.70 11.12 -8.04
N ARG A 119 23.97 11.31 -7.64
CA ARG A 119 24.34 11.63 -6.24
C ARG A 119 24.43 13.13 -5.93
N PHE A 120 24.28 14.03 -6.91
CA PHE A 120 24.30 15.49 -6.67
C PHE A 120 22.89 16.07 -6.62
N GLY A 121 22.32 16.11 -5.42
CA GLY A 121 21.24 17.04 -5.15
C GLY A 121 21.78 18.46 -5.13
N ASN A 122 21.30 19.32 -6.02
CA ASN A 122 21.31 20.75 -5.79
C ASN A 122 19.89 21.28 -5.97
N LYS A 123 19.37 21.80 -4.85
CA LYS A 123 18.31 22.80 -4.69
C LYS A 123 17.46 23.06 -5.93
N GLU A 124 16.33 22.39 -6.04
CA GLU A 124 15.20 22.88 -6.84
C GLU A 124 13.91 22.45 -6.16
N GLY A 125 12.95 23.38 -6.12
CA GLY A 125 11.76 23.28 -5.29
C GLY A 125 10.84 22.14 -5.72
N LEU A 126 10.01 21.70 -4.78
CA LEU A 126 9.04 20.61 -4.92
C LEU A 126 8.10 20.73 -6.15
N GLY A 127 7.97 21.94 -6.73
CA GLY A 127 7.17 22.20 -7.94
C GLY A 127 7.87 21.83 -9.25
N ASP A 128 9.15 22.17 -9.42
CA ASP A 128 9.89 21.93 -10.68
C ASP A 128 10.25 20.45 -10.87
N PHE A 129 10.37 19.69 -9.77
CA PHE A 129 10.61 18.24 -9.83
C PHE A 129 9.38 17.48 -10.34
N ILE A 130 8.17 17.91 -9.96
CA ILE A 130 6.92 17.30 -10.41
C ILE A 130 6.69 17.65 -11.88
N GLU A 131 6.96 18.89 -12.32
CA GLU A 131 6.81 19.27 -13.73
C GLU A 131 7.81 18.54 -14.65
N ARG A 132 9.04 18.27 -14.18
CA ARG A 132 10.04 17.50 -14.93
C ARG A 132 9.75 16.00 -14.96
N MET A 133 9.26 15.42 -13.86
CA MET A 133 8.80 14.02 -13.86
C MET A 133 7.52 13.84 -14.67
N PHE A 134 6.57 14.77 -14.67
CA PHE A 134 5.37 14.67 -15.51
C PHE A 134 5.69 14.78 -17.00
N ARG A 135 6.72 15.56 -17.38
CA ARG A 135 7.25 15.58 -18.77
C ARG A 135 8.01 14.29 -19.13
N GLU A 136 8.79 13.70 -18.21
CA GLU A 136 9.46 12.40 -18.44
C GLU A 136 8.48 11.21 -18.47
N ILE A 137 7.32 11.29 -17.80
CA ILE A 137 6.29 10.23 -17.76
C ILE A 137 5.28 10.37 -18.92
N PHE A 138 4.97 11.60 -19.37
CA PHE A 138 4.03 11.87 -20.46
C PHE A 138 4.65 12.81 -21.51
N ASN A 139 5.45 12.24 -22.42
CA ASN A 139 6.05 12.88 -23.60
C ASN A 139 6.98 14.09 -23.34
N GLU A 140 8.29 13.84 -23.32
CA GLU A 140 9.31 14.68 -23.96
C GLU A 140 10.55 13.81 -24.29
N ASP A 141 10.65 13.49 -25.59
CA ASP A 141 11.84 13.15 -26.39
C ASP A 141 12.58 11.81 -26.18
N GLU A 142 11.95 10.71 -26.63
CA GLU A 142 12.70 9.50 -27.06
C GLU A 142 13.78 9.82 -28.12
N GLU A 143 13.63 10.90 -28.91
CA GLU A 143 14.58 11.26 -29.99
C GLU A 143 15.95 11.76 -29.48
N ASP A 144 16.02 12.47 -28.35
CA ASP A 144 17.29 12.97 -27.78
C ASP A 144 18.09 11.85 -27.07
N GLU A 145 17.43 10.81 -26.57
CA GLU A 145 18.07 9.66 -25.90
C GLU A 145 18.74 8.69 -26.89
N TYR A 146 18.20 8.54 -28.10
CA TYR A 146 18.81 7.73 -29.15
C TYR A 146 20.07 8.37 -29.77
N GLU A 147 20.17 9.71 -29.81
CA GLU A 147 21.38 10.40 -30.26
C GLU A 147 22.58 10.16 -29.31
N ASP A 148 22.36 10.17 -28.00
CA ASP A 148 23.39 9.92 -26.97
C ASP A 148 23.85 8.43 -26.98
N TYR A 149 22.94 7.50 -27.32
CA TYR A 149 23.24 6.07 -27.44
C TYR A 149 24.24 5.76 -28.56
N GLU A 150 24.02 6.25 -29.79
CA GLU A 150 24.93 5.99 -30.90
C GLU A 150 26.24 6.79 -30.78
N GLU A 151 26.22 8.00 -30.20
CA GLU A 151 27.45 8.77 -29.96
C GLU A 151 28.42 8.02 -29.03
N HIS A 152 27.89 7.33 -28.00
CA HIS A 152 28.69 6.70 -26.94
C HIS A 152 28.74 5.18 -27.01
N ARG A 153 28.16 4.55 -28.02
CA ARG A 153 28.13 3.08 -28.18
C ARG A 153 29.50 2.41 -28.07
N ARG A 154 30.57 3.09 -28.52
CA ARG A 154 31.94 2.60 -28.37
C ARG A 154 32.42 2.64 -26.92
N ASP A 155 32.15 3.74 -26.22
CA ASP A 155 32.51 3.93 -24.82
C ASP A 155 31.78 2.90 -23.92
N TRP A 156 30.51 2.58 -24.21
CA TRP A 156 29.76 1.55 -23.49
C TRP A 156 30.32 0.13 -23.65
N LYS A 157 30.89 -0.19 -24.82
CA LYS A 157 31.54 -1.50 -25.05
C LYS A 157 32.84 -1.66 -24.27
N GLU A 158 33.46 -0.56 -23.86
CA GLU A 158 34.67 -0.57 -23.03
C GLU A 158 34.35 -0.74 -21.54
N CYS A 159 33.08 -0.53 -21.13
CA CYS A 159 32.64 -0.77 -19.76
C CYS A 159 32.71 -2.26 -19.40
N LYS A 160 33.37 -2.55 -18.28
CA LYS A 160 33.57 -3.92 -17.81
C LYS A 160 33.87 -3.98 -16.32
N ILE A 161 33.70 -5.16 -15.74
CA ILE A 161 34.32 -5.57 -14.48
C ILE A 161 34.93 -6.96 -14.66
N VAL A 162 36.15 -7.14 -14.17
CA VAL A 162 36.88 -8.40 -14.18
C VAL A 162 37.38 -8.68 -12.78
N VAL A 163 37.02 -9.84 -12.23
CA VAL A 163 37.46 -10.29 -10.90
C VAL A 163 38.40 -11.47 -11.07
N ARG A 164 39.57 -11.40 -10.42
CA ARG A 164 40.63 -12.42 -10.51
C ARG A 164 40.99 -12.97 -9.12
N GLY A 165 41.33 -14.26 -9.10
CA GLY A 165 41.70 -14.98 -7.88
C GLY A 165 41.71 -16.49 -8.07
N HIS A 166 41.72 -17.24 -6.97
CA HIS A 166 41.70 -18.70 -6.94
C HIS A 166 40.34 -19.24 -6.49
N GLY A 167 39.55 -19.72 -7.44
CA GLY A 167 38.18 -20.15 -7.20
C GLY A 167 37.55 -20.77 -8.43
N THR A 168 36.22 -20.82 -8.44
CA THR A 168 35.44 -21.38 -9.55
C THR A 168 34.42 -20.36 -10.03
N ARG A 169 34.39 -20.13 -11.34
CA ARG A 169 33.34 -19.35 -12.00
C ARG A 169 32.02 -20.10 -11.93
N CYS A 170 30.92 -19.41 -11.62
CA CYS A 170 29.59 -19.99 -11.59
C CYS A 170 28.85 -19.76 -12.91
N LYS A 171 28.04 -20.74 -13.31
CA LYS A 171 27.07 -20.60 -14.39
C LYS A 171 25.81 -19.88 -13.89
N LYS A 172 25.02 -19.33 -14.81
CA LYS A 172 23.78 -18.61 -14.50
C LYS A 172 22.84 -19.38 -13.55
N ASN A 173 22.63 -20.67 -13.78
CA ASN A 173 21.77 -21.49 -12.92
C ASN A 173 22.34 -21.66 -11.49
N GLU A 174 23.67 -21.67 -11.33
CA GLU A 174 24.30 -21.72 -10.00
C GLU A 174 24.21 -20.39 -9.26
N ILE A 175 24.09 -19.27 -9.99
CA ILE A 175 23.84 -17.94 -9.41
C ILE A 175 22.40 -17.88 -8.88
N GLU A 176 21.44 -18.45 -9.61
CA GLU A 176 20.06 -18.54 -9.12
C GLU A 176 19.97 -19.36 -7.82
N GLU A 177 20.81 -20.40 -7.65
CA GLU A 177 20.91 -21.18 -6.41
C GLU A 177 21.42 -20.36 -5.21
N PHE A 178 22.18 -19.29 -5.41
CA PHE A 178 22.67 -18.44 -4.32
C PHE A 178 21.54 -17.82 -3.49
N ARG A 179 20.41 -17.51 -4.14
CA ARG A 179 19.21 -17.00 -3.47
C ARG A 179 18.65 -18.03 -2.48
N ASN A 180 18.72 -19.31 -2.83
CA ASN A 180 18.25 -20.40 -1.97
C ASN A 180 19.14 -20.55 -0.73
N VAL A 181 20.42 -20.19 -0.82
CA VAL A 181 21.34 -20.25 0.33
C VAL A 181 20.94 -19.21 1.37
N PHE A 182 20.72 -17.95 0.97
CA PHE A 182 20.26 -16.95 1.93
C PHE A 182 18.85 -17.23 2.44
N ASN A 183 17.96 -17.75 1.59
CA ASN A 183 16.59 -18.10 1.96
C ASN A 183 16.47 -19.46 2.68
N GLU A 184 17.59 -20.11 3.03
CA GLU A 184 17.54 -21.35 3.80
C GLU A 184 16.79 -21.09 5.11
N ASN A 185 15.80 -21.94 5.42
CA ASN A 185 14.91 -21.83 6.59
C ASN A 185 13.93 -20.64 6.57
N ALA A 186 13.89 -19.84 5.50
CA ALA A 186 12.87 -18.81 5.34
C ALA A 186 11.48 -19.45 5.23
N PHE A 187 10.54 -18.92 6.00
CA PHE A 187 9.12 -19.32 5.95
C PHE A 187 8.27 -18.28 5.20
N VAL A 188 8.83 -17.09 4.95
CA VAL A 188 8.32 -16.11 3.98
C VAL A 188 9.44 -15.75 3.02
N SER A 189 9.17 -15.85 1.71
CA SER A 189 10.08 -15.42 0.65
C SER A 189 9.26 -14.91 -0.53
N MET A 190 9.00 -13.60 -0.54
CA MET A 190 8.29 -12.87 -1.58
C MET A 190 9.31 -11.94 -2.25
N ILE A 191 10.10 -12.45 -3.20
CA ILE A 191 11.26 -11.74 -3.77
C ILE A 191 11.22 -11.71 -5.29
N GLY A 192 11.95 -10.77 -5.89
CA GLY A 192 11.98 -10.59 -7.34
C GLY A 192 10.66 -10.07 -7.87
N LEU A 193 9.99 -9.22 -7.08
CA LEU A 193 8.65 -8.75 -7.36
C LEU A 193 8.63 -7.72 -8.49
N ARG A 194 7.61 -7.83 -9.33
CA ARG A 194 7.36 -6.96 -10.51
C ARG A 194 6.32 -5.89 -10.19
N ASP A 195 5.98 -5.08 -11.18
CA ASP A 195 4.94 -4.06 -11.10
C ASP A 195 3.59 -4.68 -10.68
N ASP A 196 2.82 -3.95 -9.88
CA ASP A 196 1.43 -4.26 -9.47
C ASP A 196 1.22 -5.61 -8.74
N GLU A 197 2.23 -6.11 -8.03
CA GLU A 197 2.12 -7.36 -7.28
C GLU A 197 1.63 -7.11 -5.84
N TYR A 198 0.72 -7.97 -5.38
CA TYR A 198 0.22 -7.98 -4.01
C TYR A 198 0.29 -9.40 -3.46
N LEU A 199 1.31 -9.67 -2.64
CA LEU A 199 1.54 -11.00 -2.10
C LEU A 199 1.28 -11.05 -0.60
N GLN A 200 0.81 -12.20 -0.15
CA GLN A 200 0.62 -12.50 1.27
C GLN A 200 1.05 -13.94 1.59
N LYS A 201 1.57 -14.15 2.80
CA LYS A 201 1.91 -15.47 3.33
C LYS A 201 1.57 -15.53 4.82
N GLY A 202 0.59 -16.36 5.17
CA GLY A 202 0.24 -16.64 6.56
C GLY A 202 1.19 -17.65 7.21
N PHE A 203 1.51 -17.43 8.49
CA PHE A 203 2.29 -18.34 9.30
C PHE A 203 1.86 -18.30 10.77
N GLN A 204 2.00 -19.42 11.47
CA GLN A 204 1.78 -19.54 12.91
C GLN A 204 3.10 -19.74 13.64
N VAL A 205 3.24 -19.09 14.77
CA VAL A 205 4.37 -19.18 15.68
C VAL A 205 3.89 -19.83 16.98
N ASP A 206 4.42 -21.00 17.33
CA ASP A 206 3.98 -21.77 18.51
C ASP A 206 4.67 -21.33 19.83
N LYS A 207 5.81 -20.64 19.73
CA LYS A 207 6.63 -20.15 20.84
C LYS A 207 7.25 -18.82 20.47
N THR A 208 7.70 -18.03 21.45
CA THR A 208 8.46 -16.82 21.14
C THR A 208 9.67 -17.15 20.26
N VAL A 209 9.79 -16.47 19.10
CA VAL A 209 10.86 -16.68 18.12
C VAL A 209 11.40 -15.32 17.68
N ASP A 210 12.73 -15.18 17.67
CA ASP A 210 13.40 -14.05 17.03
C ASP A 210 13.54 -14.33 15.53
N ILE A 211 13.08 -13.39 14.71
CA ILE A 211 13.08 -13.48 13.26
C ILE A 211 13.95 -12.37 12.67
N GLN A 212 14.69 -12.71 11.62
CA GLN A 212 15.34 -11.75 10.74
C GLN A 212 14.34 -11.35 9.66
N ILE A 213 14.23 -10.04 9.43
CA ILE A 213 13.47 -9.44 8.34
C ILE A 213 14.47 -8.79 7.39
N TYR A 214 14.53 -9.31 6.17
CA TYR A 214 15.31 -8.73 5.07
C TYR A 214 14.33 -8.27 3.99
N ALA A 215 14.24 -6.96 3.78
CA ALA A 215 13.27 -6.37 2.86
C ALA A 215 13.89 -5.25 2.03
N LEU A 216 13.58 -5.23 0.73
CA LEU A 216 13.95 -4.16 -0.20
C LEU A 216 12.71 -3.62 -0.89
N GLY A 217 12.61 -2.30 -1.00
CA GLY A 217 11.48 -1.65 -1.64
C GLY A 217 11.71 -0.17 -1.92
N GLU A 218 10.66 0.52 -2.34
CA GLU A 218 10.66 1.92 -2.69
C GLU A 218 9.99 2.74 -1.58
N ALA A 219 10.74 3.67 -0.98
CA ALA A 219 10.18 4.63 -0.05
C ALA A 219 10.89 5.99 -0.10
N ARG A 220 10.12 7.03 0.22
CA ARG A 220 10.52 8.43 0.29
C ARG A 220 9.98 9.04 1.59
N ARG A 221 10.39 10.28 1.88
CA ARG A 221 9.95 10.97 3.12
C ARG A 221 8.44 11.16 3.21
N ASP A 222 7.77 11.23 2.07
CA ASP A 222 6.34 11.47 1.91
C ASP A 222 5.50 10.20 1.73
N GLY A 223 6.13 9.03 1.57
CA GLY A 223 5.38 7.79 1.38
C GLY A 223 6.23 6.54 1.16
N THR A 224 5.55 5.40 1.22
CA THR A 224 6.07 4.07 0.86
C THR A 224 5.27 3.57 -0.33
N PHE A 225 5.96 3.03 -1.33
CA PHE A 225 5.41 2.68 -2.63
C PHE A 225 5.46 1.16 -2.80
N ASP A 226 6.68 0.61 -2.77
CA ASP A 226 6.93 -0.83 -2.71
C ASP A 226 7.37 -1.20 -1.30
N TYR A 227 6.54 -1.93 -0.56
CA TYR A 227 6.79 -2.17 0.86
C TYR A 227 6.02 -3.36 1.41
N GLY A 228 6.48 -3.86 2.55
CA GLY A 228 5.84 -4.96 3.28
C GLY A 228 5.48 -4.62 4.72
N TRP A 229 4.64 -5.46 5.31
CA TRP A 229 4.32 -5.44 6.74
C TRP A 229 3.99 -6.84 7.24
N ILE A 230 4.12 -7.05 8.55
CA ILE A 230 3.69 -8.28 9.22
C ILE A 230 2.59 -7.87 10.21
N MET A 231 1.46 -8.58 10.15
CA MET A 231 0.29 -8.32 10.97
C MET A 231 -0.05 -9.55 11.81
N ASN A 232 -0.36 -9.34 13.08
CA ASN A 232 -0.97 -10.37 13.92
C ASN A 232 -2.46 -10.50 13.55
N THR A 233 -2.92 -11.71 13.22
CA THR A 233 -4.25 -11.92 12.62
C THR A 233 -5.40 -11.84 13.64
N GLU A 234 -5.12 -11.95 14.93
CA GLU A 234 -6.14 -11.84 15.98
C GLU A 234 -6.37 -10.38 16.40
N THR A 235 -5.27 -9.65 16.56
CA THR A 235 -5.28 -8.26 17.03
C THR A 235 -5.38 -7.24 15.90
N HIS A 236 -4.99 -7.61 14.68
CA HIS A 236 -4.77 -6.73 13.52
C HIS A 236 -3.67 -5.69 13.72
N GLU A 237 -2.83 -5.88 14.74
CA GLU A 237 -1.66 -5.03 14.95
C GLU A 237 -0.59 -5.35 13.90
N LYS A 238 -0.12 -4.32 13.20
CA LYS A 238 1.08 -4.39 12.35
C LYS A 238 2.31 -4.39 13.26
N VAL A 239 2.76 -5.59 13.64
CA VAL A 239 3.94 -5.81 14.49
C VAL A 239 5.25 -5.41 13.80
N TRP A 240 5.21 -5.26 12.48
CA TRP A 240 6.30 -4.71 11.68
C TRP A 240 5.75 -4.03 10.43
N LYS A 241 6.37 -2.92 10.00
CA LYS A 241 6.03 -2.23 8.75
C LYS A 241 7.26 -1.54 8.17
N PHE A 242 7.56 -1.85 6.91
CA PHE A 242 8.60 -1.17 6.14
C PHE A 242 8.24 0.30 5.93
N ASN A 243 9.18 1.20 6.22
CA ASN A 243 8.99 2.64 6.01
C ASN A 243 10.32 3.38 5.78
N TYR A 244 10.23 4.63 5.32
CA TYR A 244 11.40 5.43 4.98
C TYR A 244 12.29 5.78 6.19
N LEU A 245 11.69 6.04 7.37
CA LEU A 245 12.43 6.51 8.54
C LEU A 245 13.27 5.39 9.17
N ASP A 246 12.74 4.16 9.16
CA ASP A 246 13.37 2.98 9.78
C ASP A 246 14.17 2.14 8.76
N SER A 247 14.32 2.60 7.52
CA SER A 247 15.10 1.92 6.49
C SER A 247 16.43 2.60 6.19
N ALA A 248 17.35 1.87 5.57
CA ALA A 248 18.64 2.36 5.06
C ALA A 248 18.63 2.49 3.52
N PRO A 249 19.50 3.34 2.92
CA PRO A 249 19.66 3.37 1.46
C PRO A 249 20.15 2.03 0.92
N ALA A 250 19.53 1.53 -0.15
CA ALA A 250 19.84 0.22 -0.73
C ALA A 250 20.78 0.27 -1.96
N GLY A 251 21.46 1.40 -2.19
CA GLY A 251 22.22 1.63 -3.43
C GLY A 251 21.36 2.14 -4.58
N GLY A 252 21.99 2.54 -5.68
CA GLY A 252 21.29 3.08 -6.85
C GLY A 252 20.50 4.37 -6.57
N GLY A 253 19.25 4.41 -6.99
CA GLY A 253 18.32 5.52 -6.78
C GLY A 253 18.03 5.79 -5.31
N LYS A 254 17.83 7.06 -4.93
CA LYS A 254 17.60 7.47 -3.52
C LYS A 254 16.35 6.84 -2.89
N LYS A 255 15.39 6.46 -3.72
CA LYS A 255 14.11 5.85 -3.35
C LYS A 255 14.26 4.36 -3.01
N ASN A 256 15.35 3.71 -3.41
CA ASN A 256 15.67 2.34 -3.05
C ASN A 256 16.04 2.28 -1.57
N ARG A 257 15.24 1.55 -0.80
CA ARG A 257 15.41 1.38 0.64
C ARG A 257 15.53 -0.11 0.98
N TYR A 258 16.29 -0.42 2.02
CA TYR A 258 16.33 -1.77 2.57
C TYR A 258 16.24 -1.75 4.10
N ILE A 259 15.80 -2.88 4.65
CA ILE A 259 15.80 -3.22 6.07
C ILE A 259 16.45 -4.60 6.21
N ASP A 260 17.39 -4.70 7.14
CA ASP A 260 17.87 -5.96 7.70
C ASP A 260 17.86 -5.83 9.22
N GLU A 261 16.84 -6.39 9.86
CA GLU A 261 16.67 -6.26 11.30
C GLU A 261 16.14 -7.52 11.96
N THR A 262 16.20 -7.55 13.29
CA THR A 262 15.65 -8.63 14.11
C THR A 262 14.49 -8.12 14.94
N ILE A 263 13.35 -8.83 14.87
CA ILE A 263 12.22 -8.61 15.77
C ILE A 263 11.85 -9.91 16.49
N THR A 264 11.19 -9.80 17.64
CA THR A 264 10.69 -10.94 18.41
C THR A 264 9.19 -11.09 18.19
N LEU A 265 8.76 -12.24 17.67
CA LEU A 265 7.34 -12.59 17.58
C LEU A 265 6.90 -13.41 18.79
N GLN A 266 5.76 -13.05 19.36
CA GLN A 266 5.10 -13.86 20.40
C GLN A 266 4.31 -15.01 19.77
N PRO A 267 3.94 -16.06 20.54
CA PRO A 267 3.06 -17.10 20.02
C PRO A 267 1.77 -16.51 19.45
N GLY A 268 1.37 -16.94 18.26
CA GLY A 268 0.23 -16.38 17.56
C GLY A 268 0.21 -16.71 16.07
N GLN A 269 -0.83 -16.23 15.39
CA GLN A 269 -0.97 -16.31 13.94
C GLN A 269 -0.68 -14.95 13.33
N TYR A 270 0.05 -14.97 12.23
CA TYR A 270 0.55 -13.80 11.54
C TYR A 270 0.39 -13.95 10.04
N VAL A 271 0.40 -12.83 9.35
CA VAL A 271 0.49 -12.77 7.90
C VAL A 271 1.52 -11.71 7.52
N ALA A 272 2.42 -12.08 6.62
CA ALA A 272 3.32 -11.13 5.97
C ALA A 272 2.73 -10.71 4.63
N PHE A 273 2.79 -9.42 4.33
CA PHE A 273 2.38 -8.84 3.06
C PHE A 273 3.56 -8.15 2.38
N PHE A 274 3.53 -8.08 1.05
CA PHE A 274 4.34 -7.17 0.27
C PHE A 274 3.55 -6.67 -0.93
N VAL A 275 3.63 -5.36 -1.21
CA VAL A 275 2.98 -4.71 -2.33
C VAL A 275 4.01 -3.94 -3.16
N THR A 276 3.83 -3.93 -4.48
CA THR A 276 4.57 -3.09 -5.43
C THR A 276 3.61 -2.20 -6.23
N ASP A 277 4.10 -1.03 -6.63
CA ASP A 277 3.41 -0.10 -7.54
C ASP A 277 3.76 -0.36 -9.01
N ASP A 278 3.45 0.58 -9.91
CA ASP A 278 3.50 0.39 -11.36
C ASP A 278 4.83 0.81 -12.03
N SER A 279 5.84 1.28 -11.28
CA SER A 279 6.90 2.10 -11.89
C SER A 279 8.34 1.65 -11.66
N HIS A 280 8.66 0.90 -10.60
CA HIS A 280 10.07 0.62 -10.25
C HIS A 280 10.26 -0.71 -9.52
N SER A 281 10.41 -1.78 -10.29
CA SER A 281 10.41 -3.15 -9.78
C SER A 281 11.48 -4.05 -10.40
N TYR A 282 11.57 -5.30 -9.94
CA TYR A 282 12.57 -6.25 -10.41
C TYR A 282 12.47 -6.49 -11.92
N GLY A 283 13.51 -6.06 -12.64
CA GLY A 283 13.64 -6.22 -14.09
C GLY A 283 13.03 -5.07 -14.90
N ARG A 284 12.43 -4.07 -14.23
CA ARG A 284 11.89 -2.83 -14.82
C ARG A 284 12.20 -1.64 -13.92
N TRP A 285 13.45 -1.21 -13.96
CA TRP A 285 13.92 -0.09 -13.16
C TRP A 285 13.75 1.22 -13.94
N ASN A 286 13.11 2.22 -13.33
CA ASN A 286 13.05 3.58 -13.90
C ASN A 286 14.17 4.51 -13.39
N ASP A 287 14.95 4.05 -12.42
CA ASP A 287 16.18 4.67 -11.90
C ASP A 287 17.25 3.60 -11.66
N ALA A 288 18.45 3.96 -11.19
CA ALA A 288 19.49 3.00 -10.84
C ALA A 288 18.97 1.94 -9.83
N PRO A 289 19.14 0.64 -10.11
CA PRO A 289 18.62 -0.44 -9.27
C PRO A 289 19.32 -0.48 -7.90
N PRO A 290 18.69 -1.10 -6.88
CA PRO A 290 19.37 -1.37 -5.62
C PRO A 290 20.53 -2.35 -5.82
N TYR A 291 21.40 -2.47 -4.81
CA TYR A 291 22.50 -3.42 -4.83
C TYR A 291 22.03 -4.88 -4.84
N ASP A 292 20.87 -5.17 -4.26
CA ASP A 292 20.29 -6.52 -4.26
C ASP A 292 18.97 -6.60 -5.05
N PRO A 293 19.00 -6.38 -6.38
CA PRO A 293 17.78 -6.27 -7.18
C PRO A 293 16.93 -7.55 -7.13
N SER A 294 17.56 -8.71 -6.97
CA SER A 294 16.84 -9.99 -6.92
C SER A 294 16.04 -10.24 -5.64
N PHE A 295 16.29 -9.43 -4.61
CA PHE A 295 15.58 -9.47 -3.34
C PHE A 295 14.59 -8.31 -3.16
N TRP A 296 14.26 -7.58 -4.24
CA TRP A 296 13.13 -6.64 -4.22
C TRP A 296 11.87 -7.36 -3.74
N GLY A 297 11.38 -7.00 -2.57
CA GLY A 297 10.43 -7.80 -1.80
C GLY A 297 10.83 -8.04 -0.33
N LEU A 298 10.40 -9.19 0.22
CA LEU A 298 10.52 -9.54 1.64
C LEU A 298 10.89 -11.02 1.86
N THR A 299 11.93 -11.21 2.66
CA THR A 299 12.33 -12.51 3.24
C THR A 299 12.19 -12.44 4.76
N VAL A 300 11.56 -13.47 5.35
CA VAL A 300 11.49 -13.66 6.80
C VAL A 300 11.95 -15.07 7.17
N LYS A 301 12.92 -15.15 8.08
CA LYS A 301 13.49 -16.40 8.58
C LYS A 301 13.83 -16.31 10.06
N PRO A 302 13.87 -17.43 10.80
CA PRO A 302 14.29 -17.38 12.21
C PRO A 302 15.78 -17.05 12.30
N VAL A 303 16.16 -16.24 13.30
CA VAL A 303 17.58 -15.94 13.58
C VAL A 303 18.33 -17.21 13.97
N ASN A 304 17.69 -18.09 14.74
CA ASN A 304 18.20 -19.42 15.04
C ASN A 304 17.47 -20.47 14.17
N PRO A 305 18.15 -21.13 13.21
CA PRO A 305 17.53 -22.12 12.31
C PRO A 305 16.79 -23.25 13.01
N SER A 306 17.18 -23.60 14.26
CA SER A 306 16.49 -24.65 15.01
C SER A 306 15.07 -24.29 15.45
N ASP A 307 14.70 -23.01 15.36
CA ASP A 307 13.37 -22.49 15.69
C ASP A 307 12.37 -22.59 14.54
N SER A 308 12.81 -22.96 13.32
CA SER A 308 11.91 -23.23 12.19
C SER A 308 10.84 -24.27 12.52
N LYS A 309 11.12 -25.21 13.44
CA LYS A 309 10.14 -26.22 13.91
C LYS A 309 8.97 -25.63 14.71
N TYR A 310 9.09 -24.39 15.19
CA TYR A 310 8.05 -23.64 15.90
C TYR A 310 7.25 -22.74 14.97
N VAL A 311 7.62 -22.65 13.69
CA VAL A 311 6.89 -21.89 12.68
C VAL A 311 6.20 -22.86 11.73
N LYS A 312 4.94 -22.61 11.43
CA LYS A 312 4.13 -23.45 10.52
C LYS A 312 3.40 -22.56 9.53
N ASP A 313 3.15 -23.11 8.35
CA ASP A 313 2.23 -22.47 7.41
C ASP A 313 0.85 -22.31 8.04
N TYR A 314 0.25 -21.15 7.83
CA TYR A 314 -1.11 -20.83 8.22
C TYR A 314 -1.84 -20.30 7.00
N ASP A 315 -2.96 -20.92 6.65
CA ASP A 315 -3.79 -20.50 5.53
C ASP A 315 -4.62 -19.29 5.95
N PHE A 316 -4.14 -18.10 5.59
CA PHE A 316 -4.76 -16.85 5.96
C PHE A 316 -5.86 -16.49 4.97
N GLU A 317 -7.11 -16.52 5.45
CA GLU A 317 -8.26 -15.94 4.75
C GLU A 317 -8.45 -14.50 5.23
N ARG A 318 -8.19 -13.53 4.34
CA ARG A 318 -8.35 -12.11 4.66
C ARG A 318 -9.79 -11.72 4.97
N VAL A 319 -10.70 -12.23 4.15
CA VAL A 319 -12.13 -12.18 4.38
C VAL A 319 -12.56 -13.63 4.54
N SER A 320 -12.72 -14.07 5.79
CA SER A 320 -13.33 -15.39 5.99
C SER A 320 -14.81 -15.32 5.60
N GLU A 321 -15.27 -16.23 4.75
CA GLU A 321 -16.70 -16.39 4.47
C GLU A 321 -17.47 -16.87 5.72
N LYS A 322 -16.73 -17.35 6.73
CA LYS A 322 -17.28 -17.69 8.03
C LYS A 322 -17.65 -16.42 8.79
N ASN A 323 -18.87 -16.39 9.33
CA ASN A 323 -19.39 -15.28 10.13
C ASN A 323 -19.56 -13.94 9.39
N VAL A 324 -19.60 -13.95 8.05
CA VAL A 324 -20.03 -12.78 7.27
C VAL A 324 -21.46 -12.41 7.66
N ILE A 325 -21.68 -11.14 7.94
CA ILE A 325 -22.99 -10.58 8.32
C ILE A 325 -23.56 -9.63 7.27
N VAL A 326 -22.71 -8.96 6.49
CA VAL A 326 -23.09 -8.08 5.39
C VAL A 326 -22.05 -8.26 4.29
N LYS A 327 -22.52 -8.37 3.04
CA LYS A 327 -21.63 -8.46 1.86
C LYS A 327 -22.22 -7.66 0.71
N ILE A 328 -21.71 -6.44 0.57
CA ILE A 328 -22.06 -5.50 -0.49
C ILE A 328 -20.79 -5.32 -1.32
N ASN A 329 -20.56 -6.22 -2.27
CA ASN A 329 -19.35 -6.20 -3.09
C ASN A 329 -19.67 -6.31 -4.59
N ARG A 330 -18.63 -6.24 -5.43
CA ARG A 330 -18.75 -6.27 -6.90
C ARG A 330 -19.63 -5.14 -7.45
N LEU A 331 -19.58 -3.97 -6.81
CA LEU A 331 -20.41 -2.84 -7.22
C LEU A 331 -19.89 -2.26 -8.54
N ARG A 332 -20.83 -1.90 -9.40
CA ARG A 332 -20.62 -1.19 -10.68
C ARG A 332 -20.81 0.31 -10.50
N ASP A 333 -20.66 1.05 -11.58
CA ASP A 333 -20.87 2.50 -11.59
C ASP A 333 -22.26 2.92 -11.11
N ASN A 334 -22.29 4.03 -10.37
CA ASN A 334 -23.51 4.71 -9.88
C ASN A 334 -24.44 3.81 -9.06
N GLU A 335 -23.88 2.81 -8.37
CA GLU A 335 -24.64 1.91 -7.51
C GLU A 335 -24.71 2.46 -6.09
N PHE A 336 -25.88 2.25 -5.49
CA PHE A 336 -26.12 2.50 -4.08
C PHE A 336 -26.79 1.27 -3.47
N LYS A 337 -26.19 0.70 -2.43
CA LYS A 337 -26.67 -0.52 -1.77
C LYS A 337 -26.70 -0.33 -0.26
N SER A 338 -27.60 -1.06 0.39
CA SER A 338 -27.70 -1.08 1.84
C SER A 338 -28.16 -2.42 2.37
N GLU A 339 -27.67 -2.82 3.54
CA GLU A 339 -28.09 -4.04 4.24
C GLU A 339 -28.17 -3.77 5.75
N GLY A 340 -29.21 -4.33 6.39
CA GLY A 340 -29.46 -4.13 7.82
C GLY A 340 -29.26 -5.40 8.64
N PHE A 341 -28.68 -5.27 9.83
CA PHE A 341 -28.53 -6.37 10.78
C PHE A 341 -28.76 -5.91 12.23
N THR A 342 -29.10 -6.86 13.12
CA THR A 342 -29.25 -6.64 14.56
C THR A 342 -28.20 -7.44 15.33
N CYS A 343 -27.40 -6.74 16.14
CA CYS A 343 -26.53 -7.33 17.15
C CYS A 343 -27.31 -7.61 18.44
N LYS A 344 -27.37 -8.87 18.89
CA LYS A 344 -28.05 -9.24 20.15
C LYS A 344 -27.18 -9.07 21.39
N LYS A 345 -25.87 -8.96 21.19
CA LYS A 345 -24.84 -8.62 22.19
C LYS A 345 -23.85 -7.64 21.56
N ALA A 346 -22.94 -7.08 22.36
CA ALA A 346 -21.82 -6.32 21.78
C ALA A 346 -20.90 -7.27 21.01
N LEU A 347 -20.41 -6.84 19.84
CA LEU A 347 -19.59 -7.65 18.96
C LEU A 347 -18.37 -6.87 18.45
N LYS A 348 -17.23 -7.56 18.30
CA LYS A 348 -16.10 -7.09 17.49
C LYS A 348 -16.37 -7.45 16.04
N VAL A 349 -16.52 -6.44 15.19
CA VAL A 349 -16.84 -6.61 13.76
C VAL A 349 -15.64 -6.18 12.94
N HIS A 350 -15.14 -7.07 12.09
CA HIS A 350 -14.16 -6.77 11.06
C HIS A 350 -14.86 -6.12 9.87
N ILE A 351 -14.28 -5.04 9.36
CA ILE A 351 -14.71 -4.35 8.16
C ILE A 351 -13.58 -4.46 7.14
N TYR A 352 -13.90 -5.06 6.01
CA TYR A 352 -13.06 -5.08 4.83
C TYR A 352 -13.77 -4.30 3.72
N ALA A 353 -13.24 -3.13 3.36
CA ALA A 353 -13.85 -2.26 2.37
C ALA A 353 -12.83 -1.72 1.37
N ILE A 354 -13.11 -1.86 0.08
CA ILE A 354 -12.27 -1.35 -1.01
C ILE A 354 -13.10 -0.39 -1.85
N GLY A 355 -12.56 0.80 -2.09
CA GLY A 355 -13.20 1.84 -2.88
C GLY A 355 -12.21 2.83 -3.49
N GLU A 356 -12.74 3.91 -4.04
CA GLU A 356 -12.00 4.95 -4.75
C GLU A 356 -11.92 6.19 -3.87
N GLY A 357 -10.73 6.76 -3.76
CA GLY A 357 -10.55 8.07 -3.16
C GLY A 357 -9.30 8.78 -3.69
N GLN A 358 -9.37 10.10 -3.80
CA GLN A 358 -8.25 10.93 -4.24
C GLN A 358 -8.30 12.27 -3.49
N ARG A 359 -7.13 12.91 -3.33
CA ARG A 359 -7.02 14.28 -2.76
C ARG A 359 -7.72 14.43 -1.39
N ARG A 360 -7.70 13.38 -0.57
CA ARG A 360 -8.33 13.30 0.77
C ARG A 360 -9.86 13.17 0.77
N GLU A 361 -10.45 12.91 -0.38
CA GLU A 361 -11.89 12.65 -0.56
C GLU A 361 -12.09 11.20 -1.00
N MET A 362 -13.27 10.66 -0.71
CA MET A 362 -13.71 9.33 -1.17
C MET A 362 -14.85 9.53 -2.18
N PHE A 363 -14.83 8.71 -3.24
CA PHE A 363 -15.85 8.67 -4.28
C PHE A 363 -16.67 7.40 -4.16
N ASP A 364 -15.99 6.25 -4.02
CA ASP A 364 -16.62 4.96 -3.71
C ASP A 364 -16.28 4.58 -2.28
N TYR A 365 -17.28 4.46 -1.42
CA TYR A 365 -17.06 4.20 0.00
C TYR A 365 -18.31 3.68 0.72
N GLY A 366 -18.06 3.07 1.88
CA GLY A 366 -19.10 2.58 2.77
C GLY A 366 -19.16 3.31 4.10
N TRP A 367 -20.32 3.26 4.75
CA TRP A 367 -20.53 3.73 6.12
C TRP A 367 -21.57 2.90 6.84
N ILE A 368 -21.58 3.00 8.17
CA ILE A 368 -22.50 2.26 9.05
C ILE A 368 -23.22 3.26 9.94
N VAL A 369 -24.54 3.15 10.07
CA VAL A 369 -25.34 3.93 11.00
C VAL A 369 -26.04 3.03 12.02
N ASP A 370 -26.31 3.57 13.20
CA ASP A 370 -27.28 3.00 14.14
C ASP A 370 -28.70 3.20 13.57
N ALA A 371 -29.45 2.12 13.40
CA ALA A 371 -30.74 2.16 12.71
C ALA A 371 -31.82 2.95 13.47
N LYS A 372 -31.71 3.03 14.81
CA LYS A 372 -32.68 3.76 15.63
C LYS A 372 -32.42 5.26 15.60
N SER A 373 -31.16 5.67 15.71
CA SER A 373 -30.75 7.08 15.84
C SER A 373 -30.26 7.71 14.54
N HIS A 374 -30.01 6.93 13.49
CA HIS A 374 -29.35 7.34 12.25
C HIS A 374 -27.95 7.96 12.43
N LYS A 375 -27.36 7.86 13.64
CA LYS A 375 -26.01 8.36 13.89
C LYS A 375 -24.99 7.48 13.18
N LYS A 376 -24.08 8.11 12.43
CA LYS A 376 -22.94 7.46 11.78
C LYS A 376 -22.01 6.88 12.85
N ILE A 377 -21.82 5.57 12.81
CA ILE A 377 -20.96 4.80 13.74
C ILE A 377 -19.57 4.63 13.16
N TRP A 378 -19.48 4.48 11.84
CA TRP A 378 -18.22 4.33 11.12
C TRP A 378 -18.38 4.82 9.68
N GLU A 379 -17.28 5.30 9.09
CA GLU A 379 -17.19 5.75 7.70
C GLU A 379 -15.80 5.42 7.14
N MET A 380 -15.77 4.86 5.94
CA MET A 380 -14.55 4.78 5.15
C MET A 380 -14.21 6.17 4.63
N ASN A 381 -13.05 6.70 5.01
CA ASN A 381 -12.55 8.00 4.58
C ASN A 381 -11.09 7.88 4.13
N PHE A 382 -10.62 8.84 3.34
CA PHE A 382 -9.27 8.75 2.80
C PHE A 382 -8.18 8.63 3.88
N ARG A 383 -8.42 9.19 5.08
CA ARG A 383 -7.42 9.20 6.17
C ARG A 383 -7.31 7.88 6.92
N ASN A 384 -8.39 7.09 6.97
CA ASN A 384 -8.38 5.78 7.63
C ASN A 384 -8.14 4.62 6.66
N THR A 385 -7.80 4.91 5.40
CA THR A 385 -7.51 3.90 4.38
C THR A 385 -6.05 3.88 3.99
N GLU A 386 -5.60 2.73 3.48
CA GLU A 386 -4.31 2.56 2.81
C GLU A 386 -4.49 2.26 1.32
N HIS A 387 -3.39 2.20 0.57
CA HIS A 387 -3.41 1.91 -0.87
C HIS A 387 -3.85 0.46 -1.11
N ALA A 388 -4.76 0.22 -2.05
CA ALA A 388 -5.30 -1.11 -2.34
C ALA A 388 -4.69 -1.76 -3.61
N GLY A 389 -3.48 -1.36 -4.01
CA GLY A 389 -2.80 -1.86 -5.21
C GLY A 389 -3.36 -1.27 -6.50
N GLY A 390 -2.66 -1.44 -7.62
CA GLY A 390 -3.01 -0.80 -8.90
C GLY A 390 -2.87 0.72 -8.81
N GLY A 391 -3.84 1.47 -9.34
CA GLY A 391 -3.77 2.93 -9.37
C GLY A 391 -3.94 3.59 -7.99
N ASP A 392 -3.26 4.72 -7.78
CA ASP A 392 -3.20 5.51 -6.51
C ASP A 392 -4.53 5.75 -5.79
N LYS A 393 -5.62 5.77 -6.55
CA LYS A 393 -6.97 6.05 -6.08
C LYS A 393 -7.66 4.86 -5.44
N ASN A 394 -7.10 3.65 -5.57
CA ASN A 394 -7.59 2.45 -4.91
C ASN A 394 -7.29 2.51 -3.42
N ARG A 395 -8.35 2.50 -2.60
CA ARG A 395 -8.28 2.64 -1.15
C ARG A 395 -8.83 1.41 -0.44
N LEU A 396 -8.16 0.97 0.61
CA LEU A 396 -8.54 -0.16 1.44
C LEU A 396 -8.72 0.27 2.89
N PHE A 397 -9.83 -0.10 3.50
CA PHE A 397 -9.99 -0.21 4.95
C PHE A 397 -10.05 -1.68 5.35
N ASP A 398 -9.21 -2.10 6.29
CA ASP A 398 -9.11 -3.48 6.78
C ASP A 398 -8.83 -3.46 8.29
N ASP A 399 -9.88 -3.28 9.10
CA ASP A 399 -9.76 -3.18 10.55
C ASP A 399 -11.10 -3.49 11.25
N HIS A 400 -11.11 -3.42 12.58
CA HIS A 400 -12.24 -3.75 13.43
C HIS A 400 -12.90 -2.53 14.06
N ILE A 401 -14.20 -2.65 14.28
CA ILE A 401 -14.95 -1.78 15.17
C ILE A 401 -15.67 -2.59 16.25
N LYS A 402 -16.10 -1.91 17.32
CA LYS A 402 -16.96 -2.49 18.34
C LYS A 402 -18.38 -1.97 18.15
N LEU A 403 -19.31 -2.87 17.85
CA LEU A 403 -20.73 -2.57 17.83
C LEU A 403 -21.36 -2.98 19.16
N LYS A 404 -22.27 -2.15 19.67
CA LYS A 404 -23.07 -2.49 20.85
C LYS A 404 -24.23 -3.38 20.42
N LYS A 405 -25.00 -3.87 21.40
CA LYS A 405 -26.32 -4.43 21.10
C LYS A 405 -27.18 -3.34 20.45
N GLY A 406 -27.78 -3.64 19.31
CA GLY A 406 -28.56 -2.67 18.53
C GLY A 406 -28.77 -3.13 17.08
N SER A 407 -29.57 -2.38 16.33
CA SER A 407 -29.77 -2.57 14.90
C SER A 407 -28.94 -1.56 14.13
N TYR A 408 -28.34 -1.98 13.02
CA TYR A 408 -27.43 -1.19 12.22
C TYR A 408 -27.79 -1.32 10.74
N ILE A 409 -27.50 -0.28 9.97
CA ILE A 409 -27.60 -0.29 8.50
C ILE A 409 -26.23 0.04 7.92
N VAL A 410 -25.74 -0.82 7.04
CA VAL A 410 -24.53 -0.61 6.25
C VAL A 410 -24.95 -0.04 4.91
N TYR A 411 -24.19 0.93 4.42
CA TYR A 411 -24.35 1.54 3.13
C TYR A 411 -23.05 1.45 2.33
N TYR A 412 -23.18 1.42 1.01
CA TYR A 412 -22.09 1.63 0.09
C TYR A 412 -22.57 2.38 -1.15
N VAL A 413 -21.74 3.29 -1.66
CA VAL A 413 -22.00 4.05 -2.89
C VAL A 413 -20.80 3.99 -3.82
N THR A 414 -21.05 4.02 -5.12
CA THR A 414 -20.04 4.18 -6.18
C THR A 414 -20.37 5.34 -7.12
N ASP A 415 -19.33 5.92 -7.72
CA ASP A 415 -19.43 6.95 -8.75
C ASP A 415 -19.44 6.37 -10.17
N GLY A 416 -19.24 7.20 -11.19
CA GLY A 416 -19.41 6.83 -12.59
C GLY A 416 -18.15 6.45 -13.37
N SER A 417 -16.99 6.20 -12.74
CA SER A 417 -15.75 6.08 -13.51
C SER A 417 -14.78 4.95 -13.14
N HIS A 418 -14.98 4.23 -12.04
CA HIS A 418 -14.04 3.20 -11.59
C HIS A 418 -14.70 2.17 -10.69
N SER A 419 -15.07 1.03 -11.27
CA SER A 419 -15.85 0.05 -10.55
C SER A 419 -15.51 -1.38 -10.97
N TYR A 420 -16.14 -2.35 -10.30
CA TYR A 420 -15.91 -3.77 -10.59
C TYR A 420 -16.20 -4.08 -12.07
N TRP A 421 -15.16 -4.57 -12.77
CA TRP A 421 -15.08 -4.86 -14.21
C TRP A 421 -14.88 -3.67 -15.16
N ASP A 422 -14.88 -2.44 -14.68
CA ASP A 422 -14.65 -1.24 -15.51
C ASP A 422 -13.69 -0.27 -14.80
N TRP A 423 -12.40 -0.56 -14.92
CA TRP A 423 -11.34 0.20 -14.26
C TRP A 423 -10.74 1.23 -15.22
N ASN A 424 -10.87 2.52 -14.90
CA ASN A 424 -10.18 3.57 -15.67
C ASN A 424 -8.67 3.71 -15.37
N THR A 425 -8.15 2.97 -14.39
CA THR A 425 -6.71 2.83 -14.05
C THR A 425 -6.41 1.37 -13.70
N ALA A 426 -5.17 1.03 -13.33
CA ALA A 426 -4.87 -0.31 -12.81
C ALA A 426 -5.79 -0.68 -11.64
N ALA A 427 -6.33 -1.90 -11.69
CA ALA A 427 -7.35 -2.39 -10.76
C ALA A 427 -6.76 -2.66 -9.37
N PRO A 428 -7.56 -2.60 -8.29
CA PRO A 428 -7.11 -3.01 -6.97
C PRO A 428 -6.76 -4.51 -6.95
N HIS A 429 -5.93 -4.92 -5.99
CA HIS A 429 -5.50 -6.32 -5.87
C HIS A 429 -6.64 -7.31 -5.62
N ASP A 430 -7.73 -6.87 -4.98
CA ASP A 430 -8.89 -7.69 -4.64
C ASP A 430 -10.18 -7.10 -5.23
N GLN A 431 -10.26 -7.14 -6.55
CA GLN A 431 -11.36 -6.59 -7.37
C GLN A 431 -12.74 -7.08 -6.94
N GLU A 432 -12.84 -8.36 -6.56
CA GLU A 432 -14.09 -9.02 -6.17
C GLU A 432 -14.71 -8.41 -4.91
N ASN A 433 -13.91 -7.69 -4.12
CA ASN A 433 -14.32 -7.03 -2.90
C ASN A 433 -14.45 -5.50 -3.04
N TRP A 434 -14.52 -4.96 -4.27
CA TRP A 434 -14.94 -3.57 -4.49
C TRP A 434 -16.33 -3.34 -3.87
N GLY A 435 -16.37 -2.58 -2.79
CA GLY A 435 -17.50 -2.58 -1.85
C GLY A 435 -17.07 -2.76 -0.39
N ILE A 436 -17.96 -3.34 0.42
CA ILE A 436 -17.79 -3.56 1.85
C ILE A 436 -18.30 -4.94 2.29
N THR A 437 -17.48 -5.62 3.07
CA THR A 437 -17.83 -6.87 3.77
C THR A 437 -17.64 -6.69 5.26
N LEU A 438 -18.64 -7.09 6.04
CA LEU A 438 -18.55 -7.17 7.50
C LEU A 438 -18.56 -8.63 7.94
N SER A 439 -17.66 -8.99 8.85
CA SER A 439 -17.65 -10.30 9.50
C SER A 439 -17.47 -10.17 11.01
N VAL A 440 -17.95 -11.15 11.78
CA VAL A 440 -17.76 -11.14 13.24
C VAL A 440 -16.45 -11.81 13.61
N ALA A 441 -15.58 -11.06 14.30
CA ALA A 441 -14.25 -11.48 14.69
C ALA A 441 -14.18 -12.16 16.08
N ASP A 442 -15.27 -12.14 16.84
CA ASP A 442 -15.32 -12.78 18.16
C ASP A 442 -15.25 -14.31 18.04
N ALA A 443 -14.27 -14.93 18.71
CA ALA A 443 -14.04 -16.37 18.65
C ALA A 443 -15.21 -17.21 19.22
N ASP A 444 -16.01 -16.64 20.12
CA ASP A 444 -17.19 -17.29 20.72
C ASP A 444 -18.50 -16.99 19.96
N PHE A 445 -18.42 -16.31 18.81
CA PHE A 445 -19.58 -15.93 18.03
C PHE A 445 -20.44 -17.14 17.62
N LYS A 446 -21.75 -16.96 17.73
CA LYS A 446 -22.76 -17.90 17.23
C LYS A 446 -23.65 -17.16 16.25
N SER A 447 -24.08 -17.83 15.17
CA SER A 447 -25.01 -17.24 14.19
C SER A 447 -26.26 -16.64 14.83
N GLY A 448 -26.72 -17.23 15.94
CA GLY A 448 -27.85 -16.72 16.73
C GLY A 448 -27.61 -15.37 17.42
N ASP A 449 -26.38 -14.85 17.51
CA ASP A 449 -26.06 -13.54 18.08
C ASP A 449 -26.36 -12.38 17.13
N ILE A 450 -26.69 -12.69 15.86
CA ILE A 450 -27.12 -11.75 14.82
C ILE A 450 -28.52 -12.14 14.31
N SER A 451 -29.24 -11.16 13.78
CA SER A 451 -30.42 -11.39 12.95
C SER A 451 -30.52 -10.33 11.86
N GLU A 452 -31.22 -10.64 10.76
CA GLU A 452 -31.55 -9.64 9.73
C GLU A 452 -32.34 -8.48 10.35
N TYR A 453 -32.00 -7.26 9.96
CA TYR A 453 -32.81 -6.08 10.24
C TYR A 453 -33.36 -5.55 8.92
N ASN A 454 -34.69 -5.50 8.84
CA ASN A 454 -35.38 -4.94 7.69
C ASN A 454 -36.20 -3.75 8.17
N GLU A 455 -35.76 -2.56 7.78
CA GLU A 455 -36.38 -1.30 8.18
C GLU A 455 -37.87 -1.23 7.80
N LYS A 456 -38.30 -1.84 6.69
CA LYS A 456 -39.71 -1.88 6.27
C LYS A 456 -40.59 -2.72 7.20
N ARG A 457 -40.00 -3.54 8.06
CA ARG A 457 -40.69 -4.39 9.03
C ARG A 457 -40.52 -3.87 10.47
N ASP A 458 -39.86 -2.72 10.65
CA ASP A 458 -39.71 -2.14 11.97
C ASP A 458 -41.04 -1.51 12.40
N SER A 459 -41.70 -2.12 13.39
CA SER A 459 -42.97 -1.64 13.93
C SER A 459 -42.87 -0.30 14.66
N ASN A 460 -41.66 0.15 15.00
CA ASN A 460 -41.45 1.45 15.60
C ASN A 460 -41.46 2.56 14.55
N ILE A 461 -41.27 2.27 13.26
CA ILE A 461 -41.43 3.27 12.19
C ILE A 461 -42.91 3.39 11.86
N LEU A 462 -43.46 4.57 12.14
CA LEU A 462 -44.88 4.90 11.95
C LEU A 462 -45.16 5.35 10.52
N ALA A 463 -44.25 6.14 9.94
CA ALA A 463 -44.31 6.62 8.56
C ALA A 463 -42.88 6.96 8.08
N LYS A 464 -42.61 6.79 6.79
CA LYS A 464 -41.31 7.06 6.19
C LYS A 464 -41.44 7.51 4.73
N ILE A 465 -41.15 8.78 4.51
CA ILE A 465 -41.06 9.40 3.19
C ILE A 465 -39.61 9.83 3.00
N VAL A 466 -38.82 9.09 2.23
CA VAL A 466 -37.40 9.40 2.03
C VAL A 466 -37.01 9.22 0.57
N ARG A 467 -35.84 9.75 0.21
CA ARG A 467 -35.31 9.76 -1.17
C ARG A 467 -36.21 10.56 -2.12
N VAL A 468 -36.81 11.62 -1.59
CA VAL A 468 -37.69 12.51 -2.33
C VAL A 468 -36.87 13.32 -3.33
N ARG A 469 -37.27 13.30 -4.60
CA ARG A 469 -36.58 13.99 -5.72
C ARG A 469 -37.22 15.35 -5.99
N ASP A 470 -36.76 16.05 -7.02
CA ASP A 470 -37.25 17.37 -7.39
C ASP A 470 -38.75 17.43 -7.66
N TYR A 471 -39.41 18.47 -7.16
CA TYR A 471 -40.83 18.79 -7.35
C TYR A 471 -41.79 17.66 -6.93
N GLU A 472 -41.39 16.85 -5.95
CA GLU A 472 -42.22 15.79 -5.40
C GLU A 472 -42.98 16.28 -4.16
N GLN A 473 -44.23 15.83 -4.04
CA GLN A 473 -45.06 16.09 -2.87
C GLN A 473 -45.63 14.75 -2.41
N GLU A 474 -45.04 14.21 -1.37
CA GLU A 474 -45.32 12.89 -0.86
C GLU A 474 -46.06 12.96 0.47
N ARG A 475 -46.89 11.96 0.75
CA ARG A 475 -47.61 11.87 2.02
C ARG A 475 -47.88 10.44 2.43
N GLU A 476 -47.91 10.22 3.73
CA GLU A 476 -48.18 8.92 4.32
C GLU A 476 -49.07 9.08 5.56
N ARG A 477 -49.95 8.10 5.78
CA ARG A 477 -50.84 8.07 6.95
C ARG A 477 -50.27 7.13 8.00
N PHE A 478 -50.32 7.54 9.27
CA PHE A 478 -50.01 6.68 10.41
C PHE A 478 -51.02 6.85 11.54
N THR A 479 -51.13 5.84 12.39
CA THR A 479 -52.09 5.82 13.50
C THR A 479 -51.38 5.57 14.82
N LEU A 480 -51.67 6.39 15.82
CA LEU A 480 -51.25 6.17 17.20
C LEU A 480 -52.38 5.52 17.99
N GLN A 481 -52.10 4.37 18.61
CA GLN A 481 -53.09 3.64 19.41
C GLN A 481 -53.28 4.21 20.82
N LYS A 482 -52.33 5.03 21.27
CA LYS A 482 -52.31 5.75 22.55
C LYS A 482 -51.47 7.01 22.38
N ASP A 483 -51.66 7.97 23.28
CA ASP A 483 -50.79 9.14 23.41
C ASP A 483 -49.33 8.68 23.52
N SER A 484 -48.46 9.27 22.69
CA SER A 484 -47.08 8.79 22.52
C SER A 484 -46.13 9.94 22.24
N GLU A 485 -44.90 9.81 22.73
CA GLU A 485 -43.78 10.57 22.19
C GLU A 485 -43.31 9.90 20.89
N VAL A 486 -43.15 10.71 19.84
CA VAL A 486 -42.64 10.28 18.54
C VAL A 486 -41.37 11.06 18.22
N ARG A 487 -40.36 10.38 17.68
CA ARG A 487 -39.17 11.01 17.10
C ARG A 487 -39.45 11.35 15.66
N ILE A 488 -39.08 12.56 15.26
CA ILE A 488 -39.08 13.00 13.88
C ILE A 488 -37.64 13.20 13.45
N TYR A 489 -37.24 12.47 12.42
CA TYR A 489 -35.96 12.65 11.74
C TYR A 489 -36.24 13.12 10.32
N ALA A 490 -35.95 14.40 10.04
CA ALA A 490 -36.24 15.03 8.77
C ALA A 490 -35.05 15.82 8.24
N ILE A 491 -34.67 15.57 6.99
CA ILE A 491 -33.58 16.27 6.30
C ILE A 491 -34.15 16.96 5.07
N GLY A 492 -33.88 18.25 4.92
CA GLY A 492 -34.33 19.05 3.78
C GLY A 492 -33.48 20.29 3.53
N GLU A 493 -33.90 21.11 2.57
CA GLU A 493 -33.20 22.31 2.13
C GLU A 493 -33.79 23.54 2.81
N GLY A 494 -32.92 24.45 3.28
CA GLY A 494 -33.32 25.74 3.78
C GLY A 494 -32.18 26.75 3.72
N ASP A 495 -32.51 28.00 3.38
CA ASP A 495 -31.56 29.12 3.33
C ASP A 495 -32.20 30.41 3.86
N GLN A 496 -31.38 31.28 4.45
CA GLN A 496 -31.77 32.59 4.99
C GLN A 496 -33.03 32.59 5.87
N GLY A 497 -33.26 31.53 6.66
CA GLY A 497 -34.43 31.43 7.53
C GLY A 497 -35.67 30.79 6.90
N THR A 498 -35.61 30.42 5.63
CA THR A 498 -36.69 29.79 4.87
C THR A 498 -36.38 28.31 4.62
N MET A 499 -37.40 27.45 4.66
CA MET A 499 -37.31 26.06 4.21
C MET A 499 -37.86 25.96 2.78
N TYR A 500 -37.21 25.14 1.95
CA TYR A 500 -37.59 24.84 0.57
C TYR A 500 -38.05 23.39 0.46
N ASP A 501 -37.25 22.47 1.00
CA ASP A 501 -37.64 21.07 1.14
C ASP A 501 -37.89 20.77 2.62
N TYR A 502 -39.11 20.36 2.96
CA TYR A 502 -39.50 20.20 4.36
C TYR A 502 -40.76 19.34 4.50
N GLY A 503 -41.00 18.88 5.73
CA GLY A 503 -42.18 18.12 6.08
C GLY A 503 -43.02 18.75 7.18
N TRP A 504 -44.28 18.33 7.25
CA TRP A 504 -45.22 18.69 8.30
C TRP A 504 -46.15 17.50 8.61
N ILE A 505 -46.80 17.55 9.76
CA ILE A 505 -47.77 16.54 10.21
C ILE A 505 -49.10 17.22 10.44
N GLU A 506 -50.15 16.64 9.87
CA GLU A 506 -51.54 17.02 10.09
C GLU A 506 -52.27 15.96 10.91
N ASP A 507 -53.11 16.41 11.83
CA ASP A 507 -54.18 15.59 12.37
C ASP A 507 -55.18 15.29 11.24
N ALA A 508 -55.47 14.01 11.01
CA ALA A 508 -56.19 13.58 9.82
C ALA A 508 -57.66 13.98 9.81
N ASP A 509 -58.27 14.18 10.98
CA ASP A 509 -59.68 14.50 11.14
C ASP A 509 -59.93 16.01 11.10
N THR A 510 -59.11 16.76 11.84
CA THR A 510 -59.24 18.22 11.98
C THR A 510 -58.48 18.99 10.89
N ARG A 511 -57.55 18.34 10.18
CA ARG A 511 -56.63 18.94 9.21
C ARG A 511 -55.72 20.02 9.81
N GLN A 512 -55.58 20.04 11.14
CA GLN A 512 -54.69 20.95 11.83
C GLN A 512 -53.24 20.49 11.71
N VAL A 513 -52.34 21.40 11.33
CA VAL A 513 -50.89 21.14 11.40
C VAL A 513 -50.47 21.08 12.87
N VAL A 514 -50.06 19.90 13.33
CA VAL A 514 -49.62 19.65 14.71
C VAL A 514 -48.10 19.77 14.85
N TRP A 515 -47.37 19.69 13.73
CA TRP A 515 -45.93 19.93 13.67
C TRP A 515 -45.49 20.33 12.26
N GLU A 516 -44.48 21.18 12.16
CA GLU A 516 -43.85 21.61 10.91
C GLU A 516 -42.33 21.78 11.11
N MET A 517 -41.56 21.34 10.13
CA MET A 517 -40.13 21.58 10.04
C MET A 517 -39.88 23.03 9.62
N THR A 518 -39.28 23.83 10.50
CA THR A 518 -38.96 25.24 10.23
C THR A 518 -37.47 25.47 10.38
N TYR A 519 -36.90 26.38 9.58
CA TYR A 519 -35.46 26.64 9.55
C TYR A 519 -34.88 26.85 10.97
N ARG A 520 -35.55 27.68 11.79
CA ARG A 520 -35.13 28.00 13.17
C ARG A 520 -35.10 26.81 14.13
N ARG A 521 -35.76 25.71 13.80
CA ARG A 521 -35.82 24.47 14.61
C ARG A 521 -34.90 23.38 14.04
N THR A 522 -34.14 23.68 13.00
CA THR A 522 -33.21 22.74 12.37
C THR A 522 -31.78 23.08 12.68
N GLU A 523 -30.92 22.08 12.66
CA GLU A 523 -29.47 22.22 12.63
C GLU A 523 -28.90 21.94 11.23
N HIS A 524 -27.60 22.13 11.06
CA HIS A 524 -26.92 21.90 9.78
C HIS A 524 -26.70 20.40 9.54
N ALA A 525 -27.18 19.87 8.41
CA ALA A 525 -27.14 18.44 8.12
C ALA A 525 -25.86 17.95 7.42
N GLY A 526 -24.86 18.81 7.26
CA GLY A 526 -23.59 18.50 6.59
C GLY A 526 -23.56 18.95 5.13
N GLY A 527 -22.39 18.86 4.47
CA GLY A 527 -22.24 19.32 3.09
C GLY A 527 -22.46 20.83 2.92
N GLY A 528 -23.28 21.21 1.96
CA GLY A 528 -23.66 22.60 1.68
C GLY A 528 -24.44 23.23 2.83
N SER A 529 -24.27 24.55 3.01
CA SER A 529 -24.85 25.32 4.12
C SER A 529 -26.38 25.24 4.25
N LYS A 530 -27.04 24.88 3.15
CA LYS A 530 -28.50 24.80 3.01
C LYS A 530 -29.10 23.46 3.44
N ASN A 531 -28.27 22.46 3.73
CA ASN A 531 -28.73 21.19 4.25
C ASN A 531 -29.17 21.33 5.71
N ARG A 532 -30.43 21.01 6.00
CA ARG A 532 -31.07 21.19 7.30
C ARG A 532 -31.53 19.86 7.86
N LEU A 533 -31.33 19.66 9.16
CA LEU A 533 -31.77 18.48 9.90
C LEU A 533 -32.69 18.89 11.05
N PHE A 534 -33.84 18.24 11.16
CA PHE A 534 -34.60 18.15 12.40
C PHE A 534 -34.46 16.72 12.95
N ASP A 535 -33.95 16.60 14.17
CA ASP A 535 -33.88 15.34 14.90
C ASP A 535 -34.29 15.59 16.36
N ASP A 536 -35.58 15.49 16.63
CA ASP A 536 -36.13 15.69 17.97
C ASP A 536 -37.44 14.92 18.16
N THR A 537 -37.95 14.96 19.39
CA THR A 537 -39.19 14.32 19.80
C THR A 537 -40.32 15.31 19.95
N ILE A 538 -41.54 14.86 19.67
CA ILE A 538 -42.77 15.59 19.96
C ILE A 538 -43.78 14.65 20.62
N PHE A 539 -44.70 15.21 21.39
CA PHE A 539 -45.84 14.49 21.92
C PHE A 539 -47.02 14.59 20.96
N LEU A 540 -47.62 13.46 20.62
CA LEU A 540 -48.86 13.37 19.85
C LEU A 540 -49.89 12.56 20.65
N GLU A 541 -51.13 13.03 20.64
CA GLU A 541 -52.25 12.30 21.23
C GLU A 541 -52.58 11.04 20.41
N LYS A 542 -53.39 10.15 20.97
CA LYS A 542 -53.97 9.05 20.21
C LYS A 542 -54.80 9.61 19.04
N GLY A 543 -54.48 9.19 17.83
CA GLY A 543 -55.22 9.64 16.65
C GLY A 543 -54.67 9.10 15.34
N ASP A 544 -55.30 9.53 14.25
CA ASP A 544 -54.84 9.31 12.89
C ASP A 544 -54.15 10.58 12.37
N TYR A 545 -52.99 10.42 11.75
CA TYR A 545 -52.15 11.52 11.29
C TYR A 545 -51.75 11.31 9.83
N ILE A 546 -51.48 12.40 9.13
CA ILE A 546 -50.87 12.38 7.80
C ILE A 546 -49.58 13.19 7.87
N VAL A 547 -48.46 12.55 7.56
CA VAL A 547 -47.19 13.23 7.34
C VAL A 547 -47.08 13.60 5.87
N TYR A 548 -46.54 14.78 5.61
CA TYR A 548 -46.25 15.32 4.29
C TYR A 548 -44.77 15.66 4.20
N TYR A 549 -44.24 15.56 2.98
CA TYR A 549 -42.93 16.08 2.63
C TYR A 549 -42.96 16.64 1.21
N GLU A 550 -42.38 17.81 1.01
CA GLU A 550 -42.35 18.49 -0.28
C GLU A 550 -40.93 18.95 -0.58
N THR A 551 -40.57 18.93 -1.87
CA THR A 551 -39.29 19.40 -2.39
C THR A 551 -39.48 20.46 -3.48
N ASP A 552 -38.51 21.36 -3.60
CA ASP A 552 -38.37 22.23 -4.75
C ASP A 552 -37.56 21.54 -5.88
N GLY A 553 -37.00 22.32 -6.81
CA GLY A 553 -36.36 21.80 -8.01
C GLY A 553 -34.86 21.95 -8.11
N SER A 554 -34.16 22.21 -7.01
CA SER A 554 -32.74 22.57 -7.09
C SER A 554 -31.80 21.74 -6.23
N HIS A 555 -32.28 21.04 -5.21
CA HIS A 555 -31.42 20.29 -4.30
C HIS A 555 -32.13 19.12 -3.63
N SER A 556 -32.23 18.00 -4.34
CA SER A 556 -32.98 16.84 -3.86
C SER A 556 -32.18 15.54 -3.96
N PHE A 557 -32.82 14.44 -3.57
CA PHE A 557 -32.19 13.14 -3.61
C PHE A 557 -31.68 12.77 -5.01
N SER A 558 -30.36 12.50 -5.10
CA SER A 558 -29.64 12.19 -6.34
C SER A 558 -29.47 13.35 -7.33
N ASP A 559 -29.88 14.58 -7.00
CA ASP A 559 -29.64 15.79 -7.81
C ASP A 559 -29.25 16.99 -6.91
N TRP A 560 -27.99 16.99 -6.46
CA TRP A 560 -27.47 17.97 -5.53
C TRP A 560 -26.73 19.10 -6.26
N ASN A 561 -27.28 20.32 -6.28
CA ASN A 561 -26.54 21.49 -6.81
C ASN A 561 -25.39 22.00 -5.90
N THR A 562 -25.21 21.42 -4.70
CA THR A 562 -24.08 21.67 -3.77
C THR A 562 -23.69 20.36 -3.07
N ALA A 563 -22.69 20.37 -2.19
CA ALA A 563 -22.33 19.16 -1.45
C ALA A 563 -23.53 18.58 -0.66
N GLN A 564 -23.80 17.29 -0.85
CA GLN A 564 -24.92 16.57 -0.23
C GLN A 564 -24.85 16.55 1.31
N PRO A 565 -25.98 16.36 2.03
CA PRO A 565 -25.97 16.19 3.49
C PRO A 565 -25.21 14.92 3.91
N TYR A 566 -24.94 14.77 5.21
CA TYR A 566 -24.25 13.59 5.75
C TYR A 566 -25.04 12.29 5.66
N ASP A 567 -26.37 12.38 5.51
CA ASP A 567 -27.28 11.24 5.36
C ASP A 567 -28.27 11.49 4.21
N PRO A 568 -27.77 11.54 2.96
CA PRO A 568 -28.57 11.93 1.79
C PRO A 568 -29.74 10.99 1.53
N MET A 569 -29.65 9.76 2.02
CA MET A 569 -30.66 8.71 1.82
C MET A 569 -31.93 8.94 2.62
N ASN A 570 -31.87 9.81 3.62
CA ASN A 570 -33.00 10.23 4.44
C ASN A 570 -33.44 11.67 4.11
N TRP A 571 -33.10 12.19 2.92
CA TRP A 571 -33.75 13.39 2.37
C TRP A 571 -35.25 13.15 2.28
N GLY A 572 -36.01 13.84 3.12
CA GLY A 572 -37.35 13.40 3.52
C GLY A 572 -37.57 13.45 5.03
N ILE A 573 -38.55 12.67 5.50
CA ILE A 573 -39.01 12.59 6.88
C ILE A 573 -39.33 11.14 7.29
N THR A 574 -38.83 10.75 8.46
CA THR A 574 -39.17 9.49 9.15
C THR A 574 -39.77 9.80 10.51
N ILE A 575 -40.90 9.17 10.82
CA ILE A 575 -41.58 9.27 12.12
C ILE A 575 -41.49 7.91 12.80
N SER A 576 -41.02 7.90 14.04
CA SER A 576 -40.86 6.66 14.81
C SER A 576 -41.32 6.82 16.26
N LEU A 577 -41.74 5.72 16.89
CA LEU A 577 -42.03 5.68 18.33
C LEU A 577 -40.74 5.80 19.15
N VAL A 578 -40.81 6.58 20.23
CA VAL A 578 -39.78 6.59 21.26
C VAL A 578 -40.07 5.45 22.24
N ASP A 579 -39.09 4.57 22.46
CA ASP A 579 -39.19 3.44 23.42
C ASP A 579 -39.37 3.89 24.88
#